data_AF-A0A942V3R1-F1
#
_entry.id   AF-A0A942V3R1-F1
#
_cell.length_a   1.000
_cell.length_b   1.000
_cell.length_c   1.000
_cell.angle_alpha   90.00
_cell.angle_beta   90.00
_cell.angle_gamma   90.00
#
_symmetry.space_group_name_H-M   'P 1'
#
loop_
_entity.id
_entity.type
_entity.pdbx_description
1 polymer ?
#
loop_
_entity_poly.entity_id
_entity_poly.type
_entity_poly.pdbx_seq_one_letter_code
_entity_poly.pdbx_strand_id
1 'polypeptide(L)'
;MNEAQRELCEQLQAEIEEEIKERDRLFRRKVIWLCLALLLIPAFLYRHHIAYKMKHFIVKPTETTNRIINIYERPTLDIIDTHLTRVARSDDPFSDDTNSEYRLVNLFNFQSEEFINILNDKNEVAFKLLPMATFSMSGRVLAVNSLYSSNMDTFDRTAQVDMGLIWGKCAADSAWLDRNFEFKSKKYLNGRVLTTTIKDRDKFENKCRINDYEVQHFHIVPASNNILGILLKQKKFTPIRIDGLLVDIFSPKEHLKGSLNIDDINQESRSGGSCKVILITSVQVGNKIYK
;
A
#
# COMPACT_ATOMS: atom_id res chain seq x y z
N MET A 1 -21.30 -59.08 51.67
CA MET A 1 -19.95 -58.54 51.41
C MET A 1 -19.28 -58.39 52.77
N ASN A 2 -18.13 -59.02 53.00
CA ASN A 2 -17.44 -58.88 54.28
C ASN A 2 -16.70 -57.53 54.35
N GLU A 3 -16.31 -57.11 55.54
CA GLU A 3 -15.70 -55.80 55.80
C GLU A 3 -14.41 -55.57 54.98
N ALA A 4 -13.59 -56.62 54.85
CA ALA A 4 -12.38 -56.62 54.03
C ALA A 4 -12.66 -56.40 52.52
N GLN A 5 -13.76 -56.94 51.98
CA GLN A 5 -14.17 -56.68 50.59
C GLN A 5 -14.64 -55.24 50.39
N ARG A 6 -15.21 -54.62 51.43
CA ARG A 6 -15.66 -53.23 51.37
C ARG A 6 -14.47 -52.26 51.41
N GLU A 7 -13.51 -52.50 52.30
CA GLU A 7 -12.27 -51.71 52.37
C GLU A 7 -11.47 -51.79 51.07
N LEU A 8 -11.37 -52.98 50.46
CA LEU A 8 -10.69 -53.16 49.18
C LEU A 8 -11.39 -52.38 48.05
N CYS A 9 -12.73 -52.39 48.01
CA CYS A 9 -13.49 -51.61 47.03
C CYS A 9 -13.31 -50.10 47.23
N GLU A 10 -13.31 -49.61 48.47
CA GLU A 10 -13.13 -48.19 48.78
C GLU A 10 -11.70 -47.73 48.43
N GLN A 11 -10.68 -48.57 48.66
CA GLN A 11 -9.29 -48.30 48.25
C GLN A 11 -9.14 -48.25 46.72
N LEU A 12 -9.71 -49.22 46.00
CA LEU A 12 -9.68 -49.22 44.52
C LEU A 12 -10.37 -47.99 43.94
N GLN A 13 -11.48 -47.57 44.54
CA GLN A 13 -12.24 -46.42 44.09
C GLN A 13 -11.46 -45.12 44.30
N ALA A 14 -10.76 -44.98 45.43
CA ALA A 14 -9.88 -43.85 45.69
C ALA A 14 -8.70 -43.79 44.72
N GLU A 15 -8.09 -44.94 44.40
CA GLU A 15 -6.98 -45.04 43.44
C GLU A 15 -7.41 -44.64 42.02
N ILE A 16 -8.57 -45.13 41.56
CA ILE A 16 -9.15 -44.74 40.27
C ILE A 16 -9.46 -43.24 40.22
N GLU A 17 -9.98 -42.65 41.31
CA GLU A 17 -10.24 -41.21 41.37
C GLU A 17 -8.96 -40.36 41.34
N GLU A 18 -7.88 -40.82 41.97
CA GLU A 18 -6.56 -40.17 41.90
C GLU A 18 -6.00 -40.23 40.47
N GLU A 19 -6.03 -41.39 39.81
CA GLU A 19 -5.57 -41.53 38.42
C GLU A 19 -6.35 -40.62 37.46
N ILE A 20 -7.67 -40.52 37.62
CA ILE A 20 -8.51 -39.63 36.81
C ILE A 20 -8.11 -38.17 37.05
N LYS A 21 -7.91 -37.76 38.31
CA LYS A 21 -7.47 -36.39 38.64
C LYS A 21 -6.11 -36.07 38.05
N GLU A 22 -5.16 -37.00 38.08
CA GLU A 22 -3.83 -36.79 37.52
C GLU A 22 -3.88 -36.69 35.99
N ARG A 23 -4.66 -37.56 35.33
CA ARG A 23 -4.90 -37.50 33.89
C ARG A 23 -5.52 -36.17 33.48
N ASP A 24 -6.50 -35.68 34.23
CA ASP A 24 -7.15 -34.39 33.98
C ASP A 24 -6.19 -33.20 34.17
N ARG A 25 -5.32 -33.24 35.19
CA ARG A 25 -4.26 -32.22 35.37
C ARG A 25 -3.29 -32.21 34.20
N LEU A 26 -2.83 -33.38 33.75
CA LEU A 26 -1.96 -33.53 32.59
C LEU A 26 -2.62 -33.04 31.30
N PHE A 27 -3.90 -33.37 31.11
CA PHE A 27 -4.68 -32.90 29.97
C PHE A 27 -4.81 -31.38 29.97
N ARG A 28 -5.23 -30.77 31.09
CA ARG A 28 -5.31 -29.30 31.22
C ARG A 28 -3.97 -28.63 30.95
N ARG A 29 -2.87 -29.18 31.46
CA ARG A 29 -1.53 -28.63 31.23
C ARG A 29 -1.13 -28.68 29.76
N LYS A 30 -1.42 -29.79 29.06
CA LYS A 30 -1.20 -29.92 27.60
C LYS A 30 -2.06 -28.94 26.81
N VAL A 31 -3.32 -28.75 27.18
CA VAL A 31 -4.22 -27.76 26.55
C VAL A 31 -3.69 -26.34 26.75
N ILE A 32 -3.25 -25.98 27.95
CA ILE A 32 -2.65 -24.65 28.22
C ILE A 32 -1.40 -24.43 27.35
N TRP A 33 -0.51 -25.42 27.26
CA TRP A 33 0.67 -25.33 26.40
C TRP A 33 0.31 -25.18 24.92
N LEU A 34 -0.71 -25.90 24.45
CA LEU A 34 -1.22 -25.79 23.08
C LEU A 34 -1.79 -24.38 22.83
N CYS A 35 -2.58 -23.84 23.76
CA CYS A 35 -3.11 -22.48 23.67
C CYS A 35 -2.00 -21.41 23.67
N LEU A 36 -0.98 -21.57 24.51
CA LEU A 36 0.17 -20.66 24.55
C LEU A 36 0.97 -20.73 23.24
N ALA A 37 1.20 -21.92 22.69
CA ALA A 37 1.87 -22.08 21.40
C ALA A 37 1.04 -21.43 20.26
N LEU A 38 -0.29 -21.62 20.27
CA LEU A 38 -1.20 -21.00 19.30
C LEU A 38 -1.25 -19.47 19.41
N LEU A 39 -0.91 -18.87 20.55
CA LEU A 39 -0.80 -17.42 20.70
C LEU A 39 0.59 -16.89 20.33
N LEU A 40 1.65 -17.60 20.74
CA LEU A 40 3.04 -17.15 20.56
C LEU A 40 3.54 -17.35 19.13
N ILE A 41 3.11 -18.40 18.43
CA ILE A 41 3.54 -18.66 17.05
C ILE A 41 3.06 -17.53 16.11
N PRO A 42 1.77 -17.13 16.10
CA PRO A 42 1.34 -15.97 15.33
C PRO A 42 2.02 -14.69 15.80
N ALA A 43 2.17 -14.46 17.10
CA ALA A 43 2.84 -13.25 17.60
C ALA A 43 4.28 -13.15 17.10
N PHE A 44 5.02 -14.25 17.04
CA PHE A 44 6.38 -14.31 16.50
C PHE A 44 6.42 -14.17 14.98
N LEU A 45 5.55 -14.88 14.26
CA LEU A 45 5.49 -14.82 12.79
C LEU A 45 5.06 -13.43 12.29
N TYR A 46 4.14 -12.77 13.01
CA TYR A 46 3.63 -11.44 12.67
C TYR A 46 4.32 -10.31 13.44
N ARG A 47 5.38 -10.57 14.23
CA ARG A 47 6.01 -9.56 15.10
C ARG A 47 6.46 -8.31 14.34
N HIS A 48 6.99 -8.48 13.12
CA HIS A 48 7.45 -7.37 12.30
C HIS A 48 6.26 -6.55 11.78
N HIS A 49 5.16 -7.21 11.39
CA HIS A 49 3.93 -6.55 10.97
C HIS A 49 3.27 -5.79 12.12
N ILE A 50 3.23 -6.39 13.31
CA ILE A 50 2.68 -5.79 14.52
C ILE A 50 3.53 -4.60 14.97
N ALA A 51 4.86 -4.76 15.05
CA ALA A 51 5.77 -3.69 15.44
C ALA A 51 5.74 -2.52 14.44
N TYR A 52 5.69 -2.81 13.14
CA TYR A 52 5.54 -1.80 12.10
C TYR A 52 4.21 -1.06 12.25
N LYS A 53 3.09 -1.80 12.36
CA LYS A 53 1.79 -1.19 12.59
C LYS A 53 1.77 -0.34 13.83
N MET A 54 2.36 -0.79 14.95
CA MET A 54 2.46 -0.03 16.19
C MET A 54 3.27 1.26 16.03
N LYS A 55 4.44 1.20 15.37
CA LYS A 55 5.31 2.36 15.11
C LYS A 55 4.59 3.45 14.30
N HIS A 56 3.73 3.05 13.38
CA HIS A 56 2.99 3.95 12.49
C HIS A 56 1.51 4.12 12.87
N PHE A 57 1.06 3.59 14.02
CA PHE A 57 -0.34 3.68 14.43
C PHE A 57 -0.70 4.99 15.08
N ILE A 58 0.27 5.71 15.64
CA ILE A 58 -0.02 7.01 16.26
C ILE A 58 0.02 8.06 15.16
N VAL A 59 -1.17 8.36 14.65
CA VAL A 59 -1.38 9.34 13.58
C VAL A 59 -2.06 10.56 14.20
N LYS A 60 -1.47 11.73 14.04
CA LYS A 60 -2.01 12.99 14.56
C LYS A 60 -2.29 13.95 13.40
N PRO A 61 -3.50 14.50 13.30
CA PRO A 61 -3.74 15.55 12.31
C PRO A 61 -2.84 16.74 12.64
N THR A 62 -2.22 17.30 11.61
CA THR A 62 -1.40 18.51 11.73
C THR A 62 -2.27 19.75 11.69
N GLU A 63 -3.35 19.71 10.91
CA GLU A 63 -4.26 20.83 10.69
C GLU A 63 -5.72 20.36 10.62
N THR A 64 -6.64 21.31 10.72
CA THR A 64 -8.07 21.09 10.44
C THR A 64 -8.56 22.04 9.38
N THR A 65 -9.60 21.64 8.64
CA THR A 65 -10.15 22.41 7.52
C THR A 65 -11.66 22.27 7.45
N ASN A 66 -12.33 23.34 7.01
CA ASN A 66 -13.76 23.34 6.70
C ASN A 66 -14.04 22.99 5.22
N ARG A 67 -12.99 22.77 4.41
CA ARG A 67 -13.15 22.40 3.00
C ARG A 67 -13.67 20.97 2.89
N ILE A 68 -14.79 20.79 2.22
CA ILE A 68 -15.36 19.47 1.92
C ILE A 68 -14.50 18.81 0.84
N ILE A 69 -14.28 17.50 0.97
CA ILE A 69 -13.59 16.70 -0.05
C ILE A 69 -14.53 16.53 -1.24
N ASN A 70 -14.19 17.15 -2.37
CA ASN A 70 -14.98 17.09 -3.59
C ASN A 70 -14.56 15.90 -4.47
N ILE A 71 -15.24 14.76 -4.32
CA ILE A 71 -14.95 13.55 -5.09
C ILE A 71 -15.39 13.61 -6.57
N TYR A 72 -16.00 14.72 -7.02
CA TYR A 72 -16.41 14.92 -8.40
C TYR A 72 -15.33 15.64 -9.23
N GLU A 73 -14.33 16.23 -8.58
CA GLU A 73 -13.25 16.95 -9.24
C GLU A 73 -12.25 15.98 -9.88
N ARG A 74 -11.87 16.32 -11.11
CA ARG A 74 -10.80 15.66 -11.83
C ARG A 74 -9.47 15.92 -11.09
N PRO A 75 -8.57 14.92 -11.00
CA PRO A 75 -7.22 15.15 -10.51
C PRO A 75 -6.53 16.28 -11.28
N THR A 76 -5.72 17.08 -10.58
CA THR A 76 -4.86 18.07 -11.22
C THR A 76 -3.43 17.54 -11.28
N LEU A 77 -2.78 17.78 -12.41
CA LEU A 77 -1.39 17.45 -12.64
C LEU A 77 -0.77 18.62 -13.40
N ASP A 78 -0.05 19.46 -12.67
CA ASP A 78 0.60 20.64 -13.24
C ASP A 78 2.09 20.35 -13.36
N ILE A 79 2.58 20.24 -14.60
CA ILE A 79 3.98 19.92 -14.86
C ILE A 79 4.84 21.05 -14.29
N ILE A 80 5.85 20.68 -13.51
CA ILE A 80 6.81 21.64 -12.98
C ILE A 80 7.66 22.07 -14.18
N ASP A 81 7.49 23.33 -14.59
CA ASP A 81 8.03 23.87 -15.83
C ASP A 81 9.52 24.23 -15.70
N THR A 82 10.34 23.22 -15.42
CA THR A 82 11.79 23.26 -15.53
C THR A 82 12.29 22.43 -16.72
N HIS A 83 11.41 21.67 -17.40
CA HIS A 83 11.81 20.62 -18.35
C HIS A 83 11.04 20.54 -19.68
N LEU A 84 9.95 21.31 -19.91
CA LEU A 84 9.18 21.20 -21.16
C LEU A 84 9.77 21.98 -22.35
N THR A 85 10.80 22.81 -22.15
CA THR A 85 11.44 23.54 -23.26
C THR A 85 12.50 22.74 -24.03
N ARG A 86 12.76 21.45 -23.72
CA ARG A 86 13.80 20.67 -24.46
C ARG A 86 13.53 19.20 -24.79
N VAL A 87 12.29 18.70 -24.71
CA VAL A 87 11.96 17.32 -25.20
C VAL A 87 10.82 17.31 -26.22
N ALA A 88 10.49 18.47 -26.81
CA ALA A 88 9.81 18.49 -28.10
C ALA A 88 10.86 18.33 -29.21
N ARG A 89 10.93 17.12 -29.79
CA ARG A 89 11.77 16.65 -30.91
C ARG A 89 13.12 16.03 -30.53
N SER A 90 13.15 14.71 -30.49
CA SER A 90 13.81 13.92 -31.55
C SER A 90 13.53 12.44 -31.31
N ASP A 91 12.83 11.83 -32.25
CA ASP A 91 12.95 10.45 -32.72
C ASP A 91 13.85 9.54 -31.86
N ASP A 92 13.21 8.59 -31.17
CA ASP A 92 13.77 7.54 -30.33
C ASP A 92 14.57 6.49 -31.14
N PRO A 93 15.87 6.25 -30.85
CA PRO A 93 16.62 5.18 -31.46
C PRO A 93 17.44 4.35 -30.46
N PHE A 94 16.98 4.12 -29.22
CA PHE A 94 17.75 3.31 -28.26
C PHE A 94 16.94 2.15 -27.65
N SER A 95 16.70 1.15 -28.49
CA SER A 95 16.54 -0.25 -28.09
C SER A 95 17.59 -1.10 -28.81
N ASP A 96 18.84 -1.11 -28.35
CA ASP A 96 19.75 -2.20 -28.71
C ASP A 96 20.80 -2.43 -27.60
N ASP A 97 20.57 -3.47 -26.82
CA ASP A 97 21.33 -3.89 -25.63
C ASP A 97 22.62 -4.68 -25.98
N THR A 98 23.12 -4.62 -27.21
CA THR A 98 24.15 -5.58 -27.68
C THR A 98 25.59 -5.04 -27.79
N ASN A 99 25.85 -3.78 -27.47
CA ASN A 99 27.19 -3.20 -27.67
C ASN A 99 27.88 -2.78 -26.36
N SER A 100 28.90 -3.55 -25.95
CA SER A 100 29.60 -3.43 -24.67
C SER A 100 30.53 -2.21 -24.54
N GLU A 101 30.61 -1.36 -25.56
CA GLU A 101 31.35 -0.10 -25.55
C GLU A 101 30.51 1.13 -25.15
N TYR A 102 29.18 1.00 -25.06
CA TYR A 102 28.36 2.01 -24.39
C TYR A 102 28.39 1.77 -22.89
N ARG A 103 29.53 2.13 -22.28
CA ARG A 103 29.49 2.61 -20.90
C ARG A 103 28.34 3.63 -20.84
N LEU A 104 27.43 3.44 -19.89
CA LEU A 104 26.51 4.46 -19.39
C LEU A 104 27.33 5.69 -18.98
N VAL A 105 27.77 6.47 -19.96
CA VAL A 105 28.26 7.82 -19.76
C VAL A 105 27.00 8.59 -19.46
N ASN A 106 26.85 8.97 -18.20
CA ASN A 106 25.91 9.94 -17.67
C ASN A 106 25.80 11.16 -18.59
N LEU A 107 25.00 11.06 -19.66
CA LEU A 107 24.72 12.12 -20.63
C LEU A 107 23.40 12.81 -20.31
N PHE A 108 23.15 12.98 -19.01
CA PHE A 108 22.31 14.06 -18.52
C PHE A 108 23.12 14.83 -17.49
N ASN A 109 23.87 15.82 -17.97
CA ASN A 109 24.40 16.86 -17.08
C ASN A 109 23.21 17.78 -16.73
N PHE A 110 22.33 17.31 -15.83
CA PHE A 110 21.29 18.11 -15.19
C PHE A 110 21.97 19.11 -14.26
N GLN A 111 22.50 20.19 -14.82
CA GLN A 111 22.88 21.36 -14.05
C GLN A 111 21.64 22.24 -13.86
N SER A 112 20.69 21.75 -13.07
CA SER A 112 19.76 22.52 -12.23
C SER A 112 18.83 21.56 -11.44
N GLU A 113 18.81 21.76 -10.11
CA GLU A 113 17.67 21.62 -9.20
C GLU A 113 17.37 20.30 -8.45
N GLU A 114 16.79 20.47 -7.25
CA GLU A 114 16.97 19.69 -6.02
C GLU A 114 16.31 18.29 -6.03
N PHE A 115 17.12 17.24 -6.15
CA PHE A 115 16.67 15.89 -5.80
C PHE A 115 16.20 15.83 -4.34
N ILE A 116 15.07 15.16 -4.11
CA ILE A 116 14.66 14.78 -2.75
C ILE A 116 15.36 13.47 -2.40
N ASN A 117 16.29 13.52 -1.46
CA ASN A 117 17.01 12.34 -0.99
C ASN A 117 16.16 11.55 0.02
N ILE A 118 15.96 10.27 -0.25
CA ILE A 118 15.36 9.32 0.70
C ILE A 118 16.48 8.57 1.39
N LEU A 119 16.54 8.67 2.71
CA LEU A 119 17.60 8.09 3.53
C LEU A 119 17.23 6.69 4.03
N ASN A 120 18.22 5.82 4.19
CA ASN A 120 18.08 4.56 4.91
C ASN A 120 18.23 4.74 6.44
N ASP A 121 18.09 3.64 7.20
CA ASP A 121 18.26 3.65 8.67
C ASP A 121 19.67 4.06 9.15
N LYS A 122 20.65 4.14 8.24
CA LYS A 122 22.02 4.60 8.50
C LYS A 122 22.26 6.05 8.07
N ASN A 123 21.21 6.79 7.71
CA ASN A 123 21.26 8.15 7.17
C ASN A 123 22.02 8.29 5.84
N GLU A 124 22.15 7.22 5.06
CA GLU A 124 22.73 7.25 3.73
C GLU A 124 21.63 7.41 2.68
N VAL A 125 21.94 8.08 1.56
CA VAL A 125 20.99 8.23 0.44
C VAL A 125 20.73 6.86 -0.18
N ALA A 126 19.54 6.33 0.03
CA ALA A 126 19.08 5.08 -0.57
C ALA A 126 18.52 5.34 -1.98
N PHE A 127 17.74 6.41 -2.12
CA PHE A 127 17.06 6.79 -3.36
C PHE A 127 17.02 8.29 -3.51
N LYS A 128 16.88 8.76 -4.75
CA LYS A 128 16.63 10.15 -5.08
C LYS A 128 15.32 10.26 -5.85
N LEU A 129 14.50 11.24 -5.51
CA LEU A 129 13.27 11.53 -6.24
C LEU A 129 13.46 12.81 -7.04
N LEU A 130 13.08 12.77 -8.31
CA LEU A 130 13.01 13.94 -9.18
C LEU A 130 11.54 14.36 -9.31
N PRO A 131 11.14 15.53 -8.77
CA PRO A 131 9.81 16.08 -8.99
C PRO A 131 9.56 16.40 -10.46
N MET A 132 8.42 15.94 -10.98
CA MET A 132 8.02 16.14 -12.38
C MET A 132 6.75 17.00 -12.52
N ALA A 133 5.83 16.88 -11.57
CA ALA A 133 4.57 17.62 -11.57
C ALA A 133 4.00 17.75 -10.16
N THR A 134 3.29 18.84 -9.87
CA THR A 134 2.44 18.92 -8.69
C THR A 134 1.16 18.14 -8.93
N PHE A 135 0.73 17.37 -7.93
CA PHE A 135 -0.41 16.48 -8.04
C PHE A 135 -1.44 16.75 -6.94
N SER A 136 -2.71 16.75 -7.31
CA SER A 136 -3.81 16.74 -6.36
C SER A 136 -4.97 15.88 -6.84
N MET A 137 -5.56 15.12 -5.92
CA MET A 137 -6.75 14.33 -6.20
C MET A 137 -7.65 14.21 -4.98
N SER A 138 -8.95 14.35 -5.22
CA SER A 138 -9.99 13.92 -4.29
C SER A 138 -10.67 12.66 -4.83
N GLY A 139 -10.96 11.70 -3.97
CA GLY A 139 -11.62 10.47 -4.39
C GLY A 139 -12.01 9.58 -3.23
N ARG A 140 -12.68 8.46 -3.54
CA ARG A 140 -12.94 7.40 -2.58
C ARG A 140 -11.90 6.32 -2.67
N VAL A 141 -11.44 5.86 -1.51
CA VAL A 141 -10.50 4.74 -1.40
C VAL A 141 -11.16 3.45 -1.89
N LEU A 142 -10.55 2.79 -2.86
CA LEU A 142 -11.01 1.50 -3.38
C LEU A 142 -10.25 0.34 -2.75
N ALA A 143 -8.94 0.54 -2.58
CA ALA A 143 -8.04 -0.39 -1.95
C ALA A 143 -6.81 0.35 -1.43
N VAL A 144 -6.24 -0.18 -0.36
CA VAL A 144 -4.93 0.21 0.16
C VAL A 144 -4.14 -1.07 0.35
N ASN A 145 -2.98 -1.14 -0.29
CA ASN A 145 -2.08 -2.26 -0.13
C ASN A 145 -0.74 -1.75 0.37
N SER A 146 -0.17 -2.50 1.29
CA SER A 146 1.14 -2.22 1.84
C SER A 146 1.89 -3.54 1.91
N LEU A 147 3.04 -3.60 1.28
CA LEU A 147 3.89 -4.77 1.32
C LEU A 147 5.02 -4.51 2.31
N TYR A 148 5.03 -5.31 3.39
CA TYR A 148 6.12 -5.37 4.34
C TYR A 148 6.68 -6.79 4.29
N SER A 149 7.72 -6.99 3.49
CA SER A 149 8.49 -8.24 3.50
C SER A 149 9.94 -7.94 3.87
N SER A 150 10.67 -8.94 4.36
CA SER A 150 12.12 -8.81 4.59
C SER A 150 12.92 -8.69 3.29
N ASN A 151 12.31 -9.04 2.14
CA ASN A 151 12.93 -9.08 0.82
C ASN A 151 12.25 -8.06 -0.11
N MET A 152 12.32 -6.78 0.27
CA MET A 152 11.80 -5.68 -0.55
C MET A 152 12.87 -5.25 -1.56
N ASP A 153 12.45 -5.09 -2.82
CA ASP A 153 13.27 -4.48 -3.88
C ASP A 153 13.32 -2.94 -3.70
N THR A 154 14.05 -2.27 -4.59
CA THR A 154 14.22 -0.80 -4.62
C THR A 154 12.88 -0.08 -4.64
N PHE A 155 11.96 -0.56 -5.47
CA PHE A 155 10.65 0.02 -5.67
C PHE A 155 9.76 -0.14 -4.42
N ASP A 156 9.70 -1.35 -3.85
CA ASP A 156 8.94 -1.66 -2.65
C ASP A 156 9.40 -0.83 -1.45
N ARG A 157 10.72 -0.59 -1.32
CA ARG A 157 11.29 0.24 -0.24
C ARG A 157 10.91 1.71 -0.36
N THR A 158 10.75 2.20 -1.60
CA THR A 158 10.49 3.60 -1.90
C THR A 158 8.99 3.88 -1.94
N ALA A 159 8.25 3.23 -2.85
CA ALA A 159 6.81 3.30 -2.90
C ALA A 159 6.24 2.28 -1.91
N GLN A 160 5.93 2.69 -0.69
CA GLN A 160 5.57 1.77 0.40
C GLN A 160 4.09 1.37 0.40
N VAL A 161 3.24 2.16 -0.27
CA VAL A 161 1.80 1.97 -0.32
C VAL A 161 1.35 2.02 -1.77
N ASP A 162 0.44 1.11 -2.13
CA ASP A 162 -0.36 1.25 -3.34
C ASP A 162 -1.78 1.64 -2.95
N MET A 163 -2.36 2.58 -3.69
CA MET A 163 -3.71 3.04 -3.44
C MET A 163 -4.52 3.12 -4.73
N GLY A 164 -5.72 2.58 -4.68
CA GLY A 164 -6.74 2.78 -5.70
C GLY A 164 -7.71 3.86 -5.28
N LEU A 165 -7.94 4.87 -6.12
CA LEU A 165 -8.95 5.90 -5.90
C LEU A 165 -9.94 5.93 -7.05
N ILE A 166 -11.21 6.17 -6.72
CA ILE A 166 -12.27 6.47 -7.69
C ILE A 166 -12.79 7.89 -7.47
N TRP A 167 -13.02 8.61 -8.56
CA TRP A 167 -13.64 9.93 -8.55
C TRP A 167 -14.73 10.00 -9.64
N GLY A 168 -15.53 11.07 -9.62
CA GLY A 168 -16.64 11.29 -10.55
C GLY A 168 -18.02 11.00 -9.93
N LYS A 169 -19.07 11.15 -10.73
CA LYS A 169 -20.47 11.03 -10.28
C LYS A 169 -20.75 9.70 -9.61
N CYS A 170 -20.25 8.61 -10.18
CA CYS A 170 -20.51 7.27 -9.67
C CYS A 170 -19.65 6.90 -8.46
N ALA A 171 -18.61 7.68 -8.16
CA ALA A 171 -17.88 7.56 -6.90
C ALA A 171 -18.77 7.92 -5.69
N ALA A 172 -19.88 8.64 -5.88
CA ALA A 172 -20.70 9.12 -4.77
C ALA A 172 -21.42 8.00 -4.01
N ASP A 173 -21.89 6.96 -4.69
CA ASP A 173 -22.67 5.86 -4.12
C ASP A 173 -21.78 4.68 -3.71
N SER A 174 -21.28 4.72 -2.47
CA SER A 174 -20.41 3.66 -1.93
C SER A 174 -21.07 2.28 -1.89
N ALA A 175 -22.39 2.20 -1.71
CA ALA A 175 -23.10 0.94 -1.67
C ALA A 175 -23.17 0.30 -3.06
N TRP A 176 -23.36 1.10 -4.10
CA TRP A 176 -23.25 0.64 -5.48
C TRP A 176 -21.81 0.24 -5.81
N LEU A 177 -20.80 1.00 -5.38
CA LEU A 177 -19.41 0.62 -5.61
C LEU A 177 -19.08 -0.75 -5.02
N ASP A 178 -19.54 -1.05 -3.81
CA ASP A 178 -19.24 -2.32 -3.16
C ASP A 178 -19.88 -3.54 -3.85
N ARG A 179 -21.11 -3.36 -4.34
CA ARG A 179 -21.84 -4.39 -5.08
C ARG A 179 -21.24 -4.68 -6.45
N ASN A 180 -20.66 -3.68 -7.10
CA ASN A 180 -20.26 -3.77 -8.51
C ASN A 180 -18.75 -3.88 -8.71
N PHE A 181 -17.92 -3.50 -7.75
CA PHE A 181 -16.46 -3.59 -7.88
C PHE A 181 -15.85 -4.57 -6.89
N GLU A 182 -14.87 -5.32 -7.40
CA GLU A 182 -13.89 -6.05 -6.61
C GLU A 182 -12.51 -5.45 -6.88
N PHE A 183 -11.76 -5.17 -5.81
CA PHE A 183 -10.40 -4.67 -5.89
C PHE A 183 -9.47 -5.72 -5.27
N LYS A 184 -8.47 -6.15 -6.04
CA LYS A 184 -7.48 -7.13 -5.61
C LYS A 184 -6.08 -6.60 -5.88
N SER A 185 -5.22 -6.64 -4.88
CA SER A 185 -3.78 -6.47 -5.08
C SER A 185 -3.18 -7.80 -5.50
N LYS A 186 -2.36 -7.79 -6.54
CA LYS A 186 -1.46 -8.91 -6.83
C LYS A 186 -0.02 -8.41 -6.83
N LYS A 187 0.84 -9.14 -6.13
CA LYS A 187 2.29 -9.00 -6.24
C LYS A 187 2.79 -9.93 -7.33
N TYR A 188 3.52 -9.40 -8.28
CA TYR A 188 4.30 -10.14 -9.26
C TYR A 188 5.78 -10.06 -8.89
N LEU A 189 6.63 -10.86 -9.55
CA LEU A 189 8.08 -10.84 -9.31
C LEU A 189 8.69 -9.45 -9.45
N ASN A 190 8.18 -8.63 -10.38
CA ASN A 190 8.76 -7.33 -10.75
C ASN A 190 7.76 -6.17 -10.61
N GLY A 191 6.73 -6.30 -9.78
CA GLY A 191 5.79 -5.19 -9.64
C GLY A 191 4.55 -5.51 -8.82
N ARG A 192 3.77 -4.45 -8.58
CA ARG A 192 2.51 -4.51 -7.85
C ARG A 192 1.40 -3.96 -8.72
N VAL A 193 0.32 -4.70 -8.81
CA VAL A 193 -0.84 -4.31 -9.62
C VAL A 193 -2.06 -4.33 -8.74
N LEU A 194 -2.76 -3.19 -8.69
CA LEU A 194 -4.13 -3.15 -8.24
C LEU A 194 -5.03 -3.53 -9.42
N THR A 195 -5.61 -4.72 -9.34
CA THR A 195 -6.62 -5.16 -10.29
C THR A 195 -8.00 -4.72 -9.81
N THR A 196 -8.75 -4.13 -10.73
CA THR A 196 -10.17 -3.78 -10.53
C THR A 196 -11.00 -4.68 -11.42
N THR A 197 -11.96 -5.40 -10.83
CA THR A 197 -12.90 -6.24 -11.57
C THR A 197 -14.30 -5.71 -11.36
N ILE A 198 -15.01 -5.46 -12.45
CA ILE A 198 -16.44 -5.17 -12.42
C ILE A 198 -17.16 -6.52 -12.29
N LYS A 199 -17.90 -6.72 -11.19
CA LYS A 199 -18.59 -7.97 -10.85
C LYS A 199 -19.78 -8.26 -11.76
N ASP A 200 -20.46 -7.21 -12.21
CA ASP A 200 -21.66 -7.30 -13.06
C ASP A 200 -21.63 -6.14 -14.07
N ARG A 201 -21.08 -6.38 -15.27
CA ARG A 201 -20.84 -5.35 -16.28
C ARG A 201 -22.14 -4.81 -16.91
N ASP A 202 -23.19 -5.63 -16.98
CA ASP A 202 -24.45 -5.24 -17.61
C ASP A 202 -25.25 -4.29 -16.71
N LYS A 203 -25.25 -4.51 -15.38
CA LYS A 203 -25.85 -3.54 -14.43
C LYS A 203 -25.01 -2.28 -14.25
N PHE A 204 -23.71 -2.39 -14.54
CA PHE A 204 -22.77 -1.30 -14.43
C PHE A 204 -23.07 -0.17 -15.44
N GLU A 205 -23.16 -0.52 -16.72
CA GLU A 205 -23.35 0.43 -17.83
C GLU A 205 -24.72 1.13 -17.77
N ASN A 206 -25.72 0.51 -17.13
CA ASN A 206 -27.06 1.06 -16.99
C ASN A 206 -27.20 2.15 -15.90
N LYS A 207 -26.33 2.15 -14.88
CA LYS A 207 -26.36 3.18 -13.82
C LYS A 207 -25.32 4.28 -14.02
N CYS A 208 -24.19 3.93 -14.65
CA CYS A 208 -23.02 4.76 -14.75
C CYS A 208 -22.42 4.61 -16.14
N ARG A 209 -22.34 5.70 -16.90
CA ARG A 209 -21.59 5.66 -18.16
C ARG A 209 -20.10 5.58 -17.83
N ILE A 210 -19.32 5.01 -18.76
CA ILE A 210 -17.87 4.85 -18.61
C ILE A 210 -17.15 6.19 -18.34
N ASN A 211 -17.76 7.33 -18.73
CA ASN A 211 -17.20 8.67 -18.50
C ASN A 211 -17.72 9.35 -17.22
N ASP A 212 -18.57 8.70 -16.42
CA ASP A 212 -19.11 9.25 -15.16
C ASP A 212 -18.23 8.93 -13.94
N TYR A 213 -17.13 8.19 -14.13
CA TYR A 213 -16.14 7.89 -13.12
C TYR A 213 -14.80 7.52 -13.75
N GLU A 214 -13.73 7.66 -12.98
CA GLU A 214 -12.42 7.13 -13.33
C GLU A 214 -11.78 6.49 -12.12
N VAL A 215 -11.08 5.38 -12.37
CA VAL A 215 -10.30 4.65 -11.38
C VAL A 215 -8.83 4.87 -11.67
N GLN A 216 -8.09 5.28 -10.65
CA GLN A 216 -6.65 5.48 -10.74
C GLN A 216 -5.93 4.60 -9.71
N HIS A 217 -4.78 4.07 -10.12
CA HIS A 217 -3.88 3.32 -9.27
C HIS A 217 -2.57 4.10 -9.12
N PHE A 218 -2.15 4.27 -7.87
CA PHE A 218 -0.96 5.04 -7.52
C PHE A 218 0.01 4.21 -6.69
N HIS A 219 1.28 4.38 -7.00
CA HIS A 219 2.39 3.98 -6.15
C HIS A 219 2.79 5.16 -5.28
N ILE A 220 2.67 5.03 -3.98
CA ILE A 220 2.81 6.14 -3.03
C ILE A 220 4.12 6.02 -2.27
N VAL A 221 4.91 7.09 -2.36
CA VAL A 221 6.01 7.40 -1.44
C VAL A 221 5.45 8.33 -0.37
N PRO A 222 5.32 7.92 0.90
CA PRO A 222 4.86 8.80 1.95
C PRO A 222 5.98 9.77 2.35
N ALA A 223 5.72 11.08 2.39
CA ALA A 223 6.74 12.06 2.83
C ALA A 223 7.03 11.99 4.34
N SER A 224 6.16 11.37 5.13
CA SER A 224 6.33 11.23 6.57
C SER A 224 5.69 9.94 7.10
N ASN A 225 6.11 9.53 8.31
CA ASN A 225 5.49 8.41 9.04
C ASN A 225 4.02 8.68 9.38
N ASN A 226 3.63 9.95 9.52
CA ASN A 226 2.25 10.36 9.79
C ASN A 226 1.37 10.14 8.55
N ILE A 227 1.87 10.53 7.38
CA ILE A 227 1.24 10.27 6.07
C ILE A 227 1.10 8.77 5.84
N LEU A 228 2.18 8.01 6.00
CA LEU A 228 2.13 6.55 5.90
C LEU A 228 1.07 5.95 6.84
N GLY A 229 1.08 6.35 8.11
CA GLY A 229 0.14 5.85 9.10
C GLY A 229 -1.32 6.16 8.76
N ILE A 230 -1.64 7.36 8.25
CA ILE A 230 -3.00 7.69 7.83
C ILE A 230 -3.41 6.90 6.58
N LEU A 231 -2.53 6.73 5.59
CA LEU A 231 -2.82 5.97 4.39
C LEU A 231 -3.18 4.50 4.72
N LEU A 232 -2.41 3.86 5.61
CA LEU A 232 -2.64 2.48 6.05
C LEU A 232 -3.95 2.27 6.85
N LYS A 233 -4.50 3.35 7.42
CA LYS A 233 -5.75 3.30 8.18
C LYS A 233 -7.00 3.52 7.34
N GLN A 234 -6.85 3.89 6.07
CA GLN A 234 -8.00 4.21 5.24
C GLN A 234 -8.88 2.97 5.03
N LYS A 235 -10.19 3.18 5.19
CA LYS A 235 -11.19 2.15 4.92
C LYS A 235 -11.69 2.30 3.49
N LYS A 236 -12.11 1.18 2.90
CA LYS A 236 -12.80 1.18 1.61
C LYS A 236 -13.95 2.19 1.62
N PHE A 237 -14.06 2.93 0.53
CA PHE A 237 -14.98 4.03 0.23
C PHE A 237 -14.86 5.28 1.09
N THR A 238 -13.83 5.40 1.93
CA THR A 238 -13.56 6.66 2.65
C THR A 238 -13.21 7.74 1.64
N PRO A 239 -13.90 8.90 1.64
CA PRO A 239 -13.49 10.04 0.84
C PRO A 239 -12.23 10.65 1.42
N ILE A 240 -11.22 10.83 0.58
CA ILE A 240 -9.96 11.45 0.94
C ILE A 240 -9.55 12.47 -0.14
N ARG A 241 -8.71 13.42 0.24
CA ARG A 241 -7.91 14.20 -0.69
C ARG A 241 -6.44 13.92 -0.44
N ILE A 242 -5.67 13.74 -1.51
CA ILE A 242 -4.24 13.57 -1.45
C ILE A 242 -3.58 14.66 -2.29
N ASP A 243 -2.52 15.25 -1.75
CA ASP A 243 -1.71 16.26 -2.43
C ASP A 243 -0.24 15.81 -2.36
N GLY A 244 0.53 16.12 -3.41
CA GLY A 244 1.89 15.65 -3.52
C GLY A 244 2.58 16.02 -4.81
N LEU A 245 3.62 15.27 -5.15
CA LEU A 245 4.43 15.43 -6.35
C LEU A 245 4.47 14.11 -7.12
N LEU A 246 4.24 14.16 -8.42
CA LEU A 246 4.61 13.06 -9.29
C LEU A 246 6.14 13.06 -9.42
N VAL A 247 6.76 11.91 -9.17
CA VAL A 247 8.22 11.78 -9.12
C VAL A 247 8.72 10.64 -9.98
N ASP A 248 9.91 10.83 -10.56
CA ASP A 248 10.74 9.73 -11.05
C ASP A 248 11.70 9.28 -9.93
N ILE A 249 11.95 7.97 -9.78
CA ILE A 249 12.83 7.40 -8.74
C ILE A 249 14.17 7.03 -9.36
N PHE A 250 15.24 7.49 -8.74
CA PHE A 250 16.61 7.13 -9.05
C PHE A 250 17.23 6.35 -7.90
N SER A 251 17.85 5.23 -8.23
CA SER A 251 18.69 4.44 -7.34
C SER A 251 20.02 4.12 -8.03
N PRO A 252 21.03 3.61 -7.30
CA PRO A 252 22.27 3.16 -7.93
C PRO A 252 22.09 2.06 -8.99
N LYS A 253 20.96 1.35 -8.99
CA LYS A 253 20.70 0.20 -9.87
C LYS A 253 19.67 0.47 -10.96
N GLU A 254 18.76 1.41 -10.72
CA GLU A 254 17.52 1.55 -11.48
C GLU A 254 17.06 3.01 -11.54
N HIS A 255 16.46 3.37 -12.67
CA HIS A 255 15.73 4.62 -12.87
C HIS A 255 14.30 4.28 -13.27
N LEU A 256 13.37 4.47 -12.34
CA LEU A 256 11.95 4.17 -12.53
C LEU A 256 11.22 5.46 -12.85
N LYS A 257 10.62 5.51 -14.03
CA LYS A 257 9.81 6.63 -14.48
C LYS A 257 8.33 6.26 -14.36
N GLY A 258 7.52 7.21 -13.93
CA GLY A 258 6.06 7.08 -13.95
C GLY A 258 5.47 7.79 -15.15
N SER A 259 4.22 7.44 -15.49
CA SER A 259 3.44 8.21 -16.45
C SER A 259 3.24 9.66 -15.97
N LEU A 260 3.34 10.62 -16.89
CA LEU A 260 3.02 12.04 -16.65
C LEU A 260 1.62 12.43 -17.14
N ASN A 261 0.76 11.45 -17.41
CA ASN A 261 -0.60 11.69 -17.87
C ASN A 261 -1.59 10.97 -16.95
N ILE A 262 -2.58 11.72 -16.43
CA ILE A 262 -3.65 11.15 -15.59
C ILE A 262 -4.37 10.03 -16.34
N ASP A 263 -4.64 10.19 -17.63
CA ASP A 263 -5.47 9.24 -18.40
C ASP A 263 -4.66 8.08 -18.99
N ASP A 264 -3.38 7.98 -18.63
CA ASP A 264 -2.53 6.93 -19.17
C ASP A 264 -3.02 5.55 -18.72
N ILE A 265 -3.25 4.70 -19.70
CA ILE A 265 -3.61 3.29 -19.56
C ILE A 265 -2.62 2.39 -20.32
N ASN A 266 -1.60 2.98 -20.96
CA ASN A 266 -0.64 2.26 -21.79
C ASN A 266 0.44 1.59 -20.93
N GLN A 267 0.61 0.28 -21.11
CA GLN A 267 1.65 -0.52 -20.45
C GLN A 267 3.06 -0.20 -20.98
N GLU A 268 3.17 0.49 -22.12
CA GLU A 268 4.45 0.89 -22.73
C GLU A 268 4.77 2.39 -22.51
N SER A 269 4.09 3.05 -21.56
CA SER A 269 4.42 4.43 -21.19
C SER A 269 5.82 4.53 -20.54
N ARG A 270 6.23 5.73 -20.11
CA ARG A 270 7.58 6.01 -19.57
C ARG A 270 8.06 4.88 -18.64
N SER A 271 9.04 4.11 -19.10
CA SER A 271 9.63 2.94 -18.39
C SER A 271 8.71 1.73 -18.14
N GLY A 272 7.72 1.46 -19.00
CA GLY A 272 7.00 0.18 -19.04
C GLY A 272 5.76 0.09 -18.14
N GLY A 273 5.04 1.20 -17.93
CA GLY A 273 3.73 1.14 -17.28
C GLY A 273 2.98 2.46 -17.18
N SER A 274 1.66 2.38 -17.08
CA SER A 274 0.74 3.52 -16.94
C SER A 274 0.63 4.08 -15.51
N CYS A 275 1.26 3.40 -14.55
CA CYS A 275 1.14 3.76 -13.14
C CYS A 275 1.97 5.01 -12.82
N LYS A 276 1.45 5.82 -11.89
CA LYS A 276 2.11 7.03 -11.41
C LYS A 276 2.77 6.75 -10.06
N VAL A 277 3.98 7.27 -9.87
CA VAL A 277 4.65 7.28 -8.58
C VAL A 277 4.49 8.67 -7.98
N ILE A 278 3.92 8.75 -6.78
CA ILE A 278 3.56 10.01 -6.15
C ILE A 278 4.18 10.09 -4.76
N LEU A 279 5.00 11.12 -4.54
CA LEU A 279 5.40 11.57 -3.22
C LEU A 279 4.23 12.33 -2.59
N ILE A 280 3.53 11.71 -1.64
CA ILE A 280 2.40 12.32 -0.96
C ILE A 280 2.90 13.14 0.22
N THR A 281 2.56 14.43 0.22
CA THR A 281 2.96 15.42 1.23
C THR A 281 1.80 15.85 2.12
N SER A 282 0.56 15.58 1.72
CA SER A 282 -0.62 15.86 2.51
C SER A 282 -1.75 14.89 2.22
N VAL A 283 -2.48 14.48 3.26
CA VAL A 283 -3.70 13.68 3.16
C VAL A 283 -4.79 14.37 3.99
N GLN A 284 -5.96 14.59 3.39
CA GLN A 284 -7.15 15.04 4.09
C GLN A 284 -8.13 13.88 4.26
N VAL A 285 -8.64 13.70 5.48
CA VAL A 285 -9.72 12.76 5.80
C VAL A 285 -10.77 13.48 6.62
N GLY A 286 -11.97 13.67 6.05
CA GLY A 286 -12.98 14.54 6.64
C GLY A 286 -12.45 15.97 6.81
N ASN A 287 -12.49 16.51 8.03
CA ASN A 287 -12.01 17.85 8.36
C ASN A 287 -10.56 17.89 8.86
N LYS A 288 -9.81 16.77 8.78
CA LYS A 288 -8.45 16.63 9.30
C LYS A 288 -7.44 16.53 8.17
N ILE A 289 -6.33 17.26 8.30
CA ILE A 289 -5.19 17.21 7.37
C ILE A 289 -3.99 16.59 8.11
N TYR A 290 -3.26 15.75 7.40
CA TYR A 290 -2.09 15.03 7.86
C TYR A 290 -0.92 15.35 6.94
N LYS A 291 0.17 15.86 7.50
CA LYS A 291 1.47 16.09 6.85
C LYS A 291 2.53 15.27 7.59
#